data_AF-A0A954V5D5-F1
#
_entry.id   AF-A0A954V5D5-F1
#
_cell.length_a   1.000
_cell.length_b   1.000
_cell.length_c   1.000
_cell.angle_alpha   90.00
_cell.angle_beta   90.00
_cell.angle_gamma   90.00
#
_symmetry.space_group_name_H-M   'P 1'
#
loop_
_entity.id
_entity.type
_entity.pdbx_description
1 polymer ?
#
loop_
_entity_poly.entity_id
_entity_poly.type
_entity_poly.pdbx_seq_one_letter_code
_entity_poly.pdbx_strand_id
1 'polypeptide(L)'
;MPAAEAAFLQRGQPLEIRGARAWFLWALIGLGLVNLLPTRFWLSSLLLAFGHILLLARYLPLIERPWFMAADVAGFAAVIAALGWAAFNRRRRPECGLDRVWLDFRDSFGTLWGLRVVQRVNAVAQASEWPVLLHWFGFHDLEADAFDKLPPEARRALDQTLRNLLRRFVSDEWIAARLSRPVD
;
A
#
# COMPACT_ATOMS: atom_id res chain seq x y z
N MET A 1 8.85 -35.04 -10.63
CA MET A 1 8.53 -33.81 -9.85
C MET A 1 9.75 -32.89 -9.88
N PRO A 2 9.71 -31.79 -10.65
CA PRO A 2 10.90 -30.97 -10.95
C PRO A 2 11.52 -30.28 -9.73
N ALA A 3 10.76 -30.10 -8.63
CA ALA A 3 11.28 -29.54 -7.39
C ALA A 3 12.20 -30.51 -6.61
N ALA A 4 12.01 -31.83 -6.75
CA ALA A 4 12.83 -32.83 -6.07
C ALA A 4 14.17 -33.06 -6.78
N GLU A 5 14.19 -33.02 -8.12
CA GLU A 5 15.42 -33.09 -8.91
C GLU A 5 16.31 -31.86 -8.70
N ALA A 6 15.73 -30.66 -8.62
CA ALA A 6 16.50 -29.43 -8.35
C ALA A 6 17.15 -29.46 -6.95
N ALA A 7 16.49 -30.03 -5.95
CA ALA A 7 17.02 -30.15 -4.60
C ALA A 7 18.14 -31.20 -4.46
N PHE A 8 18.11 -32.26 -5.29
CA PHE A 8 19.09 -33.35 -5.22
C PHE A 8 20.30 -33.16 -6.15
N LEU A 9 20.14 -32.49 -7.29
CA LEU A 9 21.20 -32.33 -8.30
C LEU A 9 22.02 -31.03 -8.18
N GLN A 10 21.55 -30.02 -7.43
CA GLN A 10 22.19 -28.69 -7.38
C GLN A 10 22.73 -28.29 -5.99
N ARG A 11 23.09 -29.25 -5.14
CA ARG A 11 23.86 -28.94 -3.92
C ARG A 11 25.27 -28.45 -4.31
N GLY A 12 25.46 -27.14 -4.36
CA GLY A 12 26.78 -26.51 -4.49
C GLY A 12 26.99 -25.66 -5.73
N GLN A 13 26.02 -25.57 -6.65
CA GLN A 13 26.11 -24.56 -7.70
C GLN A 13 25.70 -23.20 -7.14
N PRO A 14 26.53 -22.15 -7.26
CA PRO A 14 26.13 -20.81 -6.88
C PRO A 14 24.86 -20.47 -7.67
N LEU A 15 23.82 -20.00 -6.97
CA LEU A 15 22.58 -19.61 -7.61
C LEU A 15 22.90 -18.48 -8.61
N GLU A 16 23.04 -18.82 -9.90
CA GLU A 16 23.26 -17.83 -10.94
C GLU A 16 21.96 -17.07 -11.19
N ILE A 17 21.68 -16.10 -10.32
CA ILE A 17 20.72 -15.03 -10.57
C ILE A 17 21.43 -14.03 -11.49
N ARG A 18 21.74 -14.40 -12.73
CA ARG A 18 22.30 -13.48 -13.72
C ARG A 18 21.29 -13.24 -14.85
N GLY A 19 21.18 -11.99 -15.28
CA GLY A 19 20.24 -11.57 -16.33
C GLY A 19 18.86 -11.12 -15.81
N ALA A 20 17.77 -11.61 -16.43
CA ALA A 20 16.40 -11.12 -16.23
C ALA A 20 15.90 -11.17 -14.76
N ARG A 21 16.33 -12.16 -13.98
CA ARG A 21 15.93 -12.31 -12.57
C ARG A 21 16.48 -11.17 -11.69
N ALA A 22 17.67 -10.67 -12.01
CA ALA A 22 18.32 -9.61 -11.26
C ALA A 22 17.60 -8.26 -11.50
N TRP A 23 17.19 -8.00 -12.75
CA TRP A 23 16.31 -6.88 -13.09
C TRP A 23 14.90 -7.01 -12.50
N PHE A 24 14.39 -8.22 -12.38
CA PHE A 24 13.12 -8.48 -11.69
C PHE A 24 13.17 -8.07 -10.22
N LEU A 25 14.30 -8.23 -9.52
CA LEU A 25 14.47 -7.74 -8.15
C LEU A 25 14.39 -6.20 -8.08
N TRP A 26 15.03 -5.48 -9.02
CA TRP A 26 14.88 -4.03 -9.12
C TRP A 26 13.42 -3.62 -9.34
N ALA A 27 12.71 -4.32 -10.23
CA ALA A 27 11.30 -4.08 -10.47
C ALA A 27 10.45 -4.32 -9.21
N LEU A 28 10.72 -5.37 -8.43
CA LEU A 28 10.01 -5.65 -7.18
C LEU A 28 10.25 -4.57 -6.12
N ILE A 29 11.51 -4.13 -5.94
CA ILE A 29 11.86 -3.06 -5.01
C ILE A 29 11.17 -1.75 -5.43
N GLY A 30 11.29 -1.39 -6.72
CA GLY A 30 10.65 -0.20 -7.27
C GLY A 30 9.13 -0.23 -7.18
N LEU A 31 8.51 -1.37 -7.47
CA LEU A 31 7.06 -1.56 -7.36
C LEU A 31 6.60 -1.42 -5.90
N GLY A 32 7.31 -2.03 -4.95
CA GLY A 32 7.02 -1.89 -3.53
C GLY A 32 7.16 -0.45 -3.04
N LEU A 33 8.18 0.26 -3.53
CA LEU A 33 8.41 1.68 -3.25
C LEU A 33 7.25 2.53 -3.77
N VAL A 34 7.00 2.50 -5.08
CA VAL A 34 5.95 3.31 -5.73
C VAL A 34 4.57 2.99 -5.15
N ASN A 35 4.30 1.74 -4.79
CA ASN A 35 3.00 1.34 -4.25
C ASN A 35 2.70 1.98 -2.88
N LEU A 36 3.71 2.23 -2.06
CA LEU A 36 3.55 2.76 -0.70
C LEU A 36 4.01 4.23 -0.56
N LEU A 37 4.72 4.78 -1.53
CA LEU A 37 5.26 6.14 -1.49
C LEU A 37 4.20 7.23 -1.24
N PRO A 38 3.00 7.22 -1.88
CA PRO A 38 2.00 8.25 -1.62
C PRO A 38 1.11 7.95 -0.41
N THR A 39 1.43 6.92 0.37
CA THR A 39 0.70 6.58 1.61
C THR A 39 1.38 7.20 2.83
N ARG A 40 0.76 7.07 4.02
CA ARG A 40 1.42 7.48 5.28
C ARG A 40 2.72 6.71 5.59
N PHE A 41 2.97 5.61 4.88
CA PHE A 41 4.13 4.75 5.06
C PHE A 41 5.29 5.11 4.12
N TRP A 42 5.32 6.30 3.53
CA TRP A 42 6.38 6.74 2.61
C TRP A 42 7.78 6.53 3.20
N LEU A 43 8.00 6.90 4.47
CA LEU A 43 9.31 6.76 5.11
C LEU A 43 9.65 5.29 5.37
N SER A 44 8.69 4.50 5.83
CA SER A 44 8.87 3.04 5.97
C SER A 44 9.20 2.40 4.62
N SER A 45 8.55 2.85 3.54
CA SER A 45 8.78 2.35 2.19
C SER A 45 10.19 2.67 1.69
N LEU A 46 10.69 3.89 1.94
CA LEU A 46 12.07 4.27 1.62
C LEU A 46 13.10 3.45 2.41
N LEU A 47 12.91 3.33 3.73
CA LEU A 47 13.79 2.53 4.58
C LEU A 47 13.79 1.05 4.19
N LEU A 48 12.62 0.51 3.83
CA LEU A 48 12.49 -0.87 3.38
C LEU A 48 13.14 -1.09 2.01
N ALA A 49 12.97 -0.16 1.05
CA ALA A 49 13.63 -0.21 -0.24
C ALA A 49 15.15 -0.15 -0.08
N PHE A 50 15.65 0.76 0.76
CA PHE A 50 17.07 0.88 1.07
C PHE A 50 17.62 -0.39 1.73
N GLY A 51 16.91 -0.93 2.73
CA GLY A 51 17.29 -2.19 3.39
C GLY A 51 17.36 -3.36 2.41
N HIS A 52 16.38 -3.49 1.50
CA HIS A 52 16.41 -4.50 0.45
C HIS A 52 17.57 -4.30 -0.54
N ILE A 53 17.88 -3.07 -0.95
CA ILE A 53 19.02 -2.79 -1.83
C ILE A 53 20.33 -3.23 -1.16
N LEU A 54 20.52 -2.95 0.13
CA LEU A 54 21.72 -3.37 0.86
C LEU A 54 21.81 -4.90 0.98
N LEU A 55 20.72 -5.56 1.40
CA LEU A 55 20.67 -7.02 1.57
C LEU A 55 20.81 -7.79 0.25
N LEU A 56 20.32 -7.21 -0.84
CA LEU A 56 20.34 -7.81 -2.18
C LEU A 56 21.47 -7.27 -3.06
N ALA A 57 22.35 -6.42 -2.52
CA ALA A 57 23.40 -5.73 -3.27
C ALA A 57 24.23 -6.69 -4.14
N ARG A 58 24.60 -7.86 -3.61
CA ARG A 58 25.38 -8.89 -4.32
C ARG A 58 24.66 -9.55 -5.49
N TYR A 59 23.33 -9.44 -5.53
CA TYR A 59 22.46 -10.05 -6.54
C TYR A 59 21.85 -9.03 -7.51
N LEU A 60 22.00 -7.73 -7.23
CA LEU A 60 21.46 -6.68 -8.07
C LEU A 60 22.44 -6.35 -9.21
N PRO A 61 21.95 -6.22 -10.46
CA PRO A 61 22.78 -5.69 -11.53
C PRO A 61 23.13 -4.25 -11.16
N LEU A 62 24.35 -3.81 -11.50
CA LEU A 62 24.97 -2.50 -11.17
C LEU A 62 25.68 -2.41 -9.81
N ILE A 63 25.57 -3.41 -8.93
CA ILE A 63 26.29 -3.43 -7.64
C ILE A 63 27.20 -4.65 -7.59
N GLU A 64 28.45 -4.48 -8.03
CA GLU A 64 29.40 -5.59 -8.11
C GLU A 64 30.00 -5.98 -6.75
N ARG A 65 30.05 -5.03 -5.81
CA ARG A 65 30.58 -5.24 -4.46
C ARG A 65 29.75 -4.47 -3.43
N PRO A 66 29.55 -5.03 -2.22
CA PRO A 66 28.91 -4.29 -1.14
C PRO A 66 29.74 -3.05 -0.81
N TRP A 67 29.07 -1.93 -0.57
CA TRP A 67 29.71 -0.62 -0.33
C TRP A 67 30.54 -0.58 0.96
N PHE A 68 30.24 -1.44 1.95
CA PHE A 68 30.98 -1.55 3.20
C PHE A 68 30.80 -2.95 3.82
N MET A 69 31.71 -3.34 4.72
CA MET A 69 31.76 -4.70 5.31
C MET A 69 30.50 -5.09 6.10
N ALA A 70 29.77 -4.10 6.62
CA ALA A 70 28.56 -4.30 7.44
C ALA A 70 27.25 -4.03 6.67
N ALA A 71 27.25 -4.09 5.34
CA ALA A 71 26.08 -3.78 4.51
C ALA A 71 24.85 -4.61 4.88
N ASP A 72 25.03 -5.91 5.16
CA ASP A 72 23.94 -6.80 5.56
C ASP A 72 23.31 -6.37 6.90
N VAL A 73 24.14 -6.02 7.88
CA VAL A 73 23.71 -5.55 9.20
C VAL A 73 22.93 -4.24 9.08
N ALA A 74 23.45 -3.29 8.31
CA ALA A 74 22.76 -2.03 8.04
C ALA A 74 21.44 -2.25 7.29
N GLY A 75 21.41 -3.20 6.35
CA GLY A 75 20.20 -3.60 5.64
C GLY A 75 19.12 -4.13 6.57
N PHE A 76 19.46 -5.06 7.47
CA PHE A 76 18.54 -5.55 8.49
C PHE A 76 18.07 -4.45 9.45
N ALA A 77 18.99 -3.59 9.90
CA ALA A 77 18.64 -2.45 10.77
C ALA A 77 17.64 -1.51 10.10
N ALA A 78 17.80 -1.22 8.80
CA ALA A 78 16.87 -0.39 8.03
C ALA A 78 15.49 -1.05 7.90
N VAL A 79 15.41 -2.37 7.66
CA VAL A 79 14.14 -3.11 7.62
C VAL A 79 13.44 -3.07 8.99
N ILE A 80 14.17 -3.30 10.09
CA ILE A 80 13.61 -3.22 11.44
C ILE A 80 13.09 -1.81 11.74
N ALA A 81 13.87 -0.78 11.39
CA ALA A 81 13.45 0.62 11.55
C ALA A 81 12.20 0.93 10.72
N ALA A 82 12.10 0.43 9.49
CA ALA A 82 10.92 0.58 8.64
C ALA A 82 9.66 -0.01 9.29
N LEU A 83 9.77 -1.22 9.85
CA LEU A 83 8.68 -1.91 10.55
C LEU A 83 8.29 -1.18 11.84
N GLY A 84 9.26 -0.73 12.62
CA GLY A 84 9.05 0.06 13.83
C GLY A 84 8.31 1.37 13.53
N TRP A 85 8.73 2.08 12.48
CA TRP A 85 8.06 3.31 12.04
C TRP A 85 6.63 3.04 11.57
N ALA A 86 6.41 1.96 10.80
CA ALA A 86 5.08 1.60 10.32
C ALA A 86 4.13 1.28 11.49
N ALA A 87 4.61 0.55 12.50
CA ALA A 87 3.84 0.22 13.69
C ALA A 87 3.50 1.47 14.52
N PHE A 88 4.43 2.42 14.64
CA PHE A 88 4.20 3.69 15.33
C PHE A 88 3.16 4.55 14.59
N ASN A 89 3.31 4.72 13.27
CA ASN A 89 2.41 5.57 12.48
C ASN A 89 0.98 5.00 12.37
N ARG A 90 0.82 3.68 12.50
CA ARG A 90 -0.51 3.03 12.53
C ARG A 90 -1.38 3.47 13.71
N ARG A 91 -0.80 4.04 14.78
CA ARG A 91 -1.52 4.53 15.98
C ARG A 91 -2.14 5.92 15.80
N ARG A 92 -1.64 6.76 14.88
CA ARG A 92 -2.15 8.13 14.64
C ARG A 92 -3.30 8.12 13.61
N ARG A 93 -4.48 7.64 14.00
CA ARG A 93 -5.63 7.46 13.10
C ARG A 93 -6.66 8.59 13.23
N PRO A 94 -7.29 9.05 12.13
CA PRO A 94 -8.48 9.89 12.20
C PRO A 94 -9.67 9.15 12.83
N GLU A 95 -10.59 9.92 13.41
CA GLU A 95 -11.45 9.43 14.49
C GLU A 95 -12.61 8.52 14.04
N CYS A 96 -13.22 8.71 12.85
CA CYS A 96 -14.23 7.78 12.30
C CYS A 96 -14.65 8.17 10.87
N GLY A 97 -15.43 7.33 10.20
CA GLY A 97 -16.19 7.71 9.01
C GLY A 97 -15.66 7.16 7.68
N LEU A 98 -16.27 7.64 6.58
CA LEU A 98 -15.95 7.20 5.22
C LEU A 98 -14.50 7.51 4.83
N ASP A 99 -13.96 8.66 5.27
CA ASP A 99 -12.55 8.96 5.08
C ASP A 99 -11.66 7.94 5.77
N ARG A 100 -11.95 7.57 7.03
CA ARG A 100 -11.16 6.55 7.73
C ARG A 100 -11.16 5.21 6.99
N VAL A 101 -12.31 4.78 6.47
CA VAL A 101 -12.43 3.57 5.64
C VAL A 101 -11.53 3.68 4.41
N TRP A 102 -11.60 4.81 3.71
CA TRP A 102 -10.81 5.07 2.51
C TRP A 102 -9.30 5.11 2.78
N LEU A 103 -8.87 5.90 3.77
CA LEU A 103 -7.45 6.08 4.09
C LEU A 103 -6.84 4.77 4.60
N ASP A 104 -7.55 3.99 5.40
CA ASP A 104 -7.03 2.68 5.84
C ASP A 104 -7.01 1.66 4.70
N PHE A 105 -7.94 1.73 3.76
CA PHE A 105 -7.94 0.86 2.58
C PHE A 105 -6.73 1.16 1.69
N ARG A 106 -6.52 2.42 1.28
CA ARG A 106 -5.37 2.79 0.43
C ARG A 106 -4.03 2.47 1.10
N ASP A 107 -3.95 2.61 2.43
CA ASP A 107 -2.73 2.32 3.19
C ASP A 107 -2.45 0.80 3.26
N SER A 108 -3.48 -0.04 3.14
CA SER A 108 -3.36 -1.51 3.20
C SER A 108 -3.10 -2.13 1.83
N PHE A 109 -3.71 -1.60 0.77
CA PHE A 109 -3.61 -2.15 -0.59
C PHE A 109 -2.67 -1.36 -1.51
N GLY A 110 -2.31 -0.15 -1.11
CA GLY A 110 -1.38 0.73 -1.81
C GLY A 110 -1.99 1.51 -2.98
N THR A 111 -1.11 2.14 -3.73
CA THR A 111 -1.42 3.16 -4.75
C THR A 111 -2.23 2.64 -5.91
N LEU A 112 -1.85 1.48 -6.46
CA LEU A 112 -2.47 0.96 -7.67
C LEU A 112 -3.96 0.64 -7.47
N TRP A 113 -4.28 0.00 -6.34
CA TRP A 113 -5.66 -0.32 -5.99
C TRP A 113 -6.41 0.91 -5.49
N GLY A 114 -5.75 1.80 -4.74
CA GLY A 114 -6.33 3.08 -4.33
C GLY A 114 -6.82 3.90 -5.53
N LEU A 115 -5.95 4.14 -6.52
CA LEU A 115 -6.32 4.94 -7.69
C LEU A 115 -7.49 4.34 -8.49
N ARG A 116 -7.57 3.00 -8.59
CA ARG A 116 -8.71 2.34 -9.23
C ARG A 116 -10.02 2.55 -8.47
N VAL A 117 -9.99 2.56 -7.15
CA VAL A 117 -11.18 2.85 -6.33
C VAL A 117 -11.59 4.30 -6.53
N VAL A 118 -10.66 5.26 -6.44
CA VAL A 118 -10.92 6.69 -6.71
C VAL A 118 -11.61 6.88 -8.06
N GLN A 119 -11.04 6.32 -9.13
CA GLN A 119 -11.61 6.42 -10.47
C GLN A 119 -13.04 5.89 -10.53
N ARG A 120 -13.31 4.75 -9.88
CA ARG A 120 -14.65 4.14 -9.90
C ARG A 120 -15.68 4.93 -9.09
N VAL A 121 -15.36 5.40 -7.89
CA VAL A 121 -16.36 6.17 -7.13
C VAL A 121 -16.60 7.54 -7.78
N ASN A 122 -15.57 8.19 -8.33
CA ASN A 122 -15.75 9.47 -9.02
C ASN A 122 -16.56 9.32 -10.31
N ALA A 123 -16.41 8.21 -11.05
CA ALA A 123 -17.25 7.93 -12.21
C ALA A 123 -18.73 7.77 -11.83
N VAL A 124 -19.02 7.11 -10.70
CA VAL A 124 -20.40 6.96 -10.18
C VAL A 124 -20.95 8.29 -9.67
N ALA A 125 -20.13 9.06 -8.94
CA ALA A 125 -20.51 10.37 -8.45
C ALA A 125 -20.85 11.33 -9.59
N GLN A 126 -20.04 11.33 -10.66
CA GLN A 126 -20.29 12.13 -11.85
C GLN A 126 -21.58 11.69 -12.59
N ALA A 127 -21.78 10.38 -12.77
CA ALA A 127 -22.99 9.86 -13.42
C ALA A 127 -24.28 10.11 -12.62
N SER A 128 -24.15 10.31 -11.31
CA SER A 128 -25.26 10.57 -10.39
C SER A 128 -25.36 12.05 -9.98
N GLU A 129 -24.55 12.91 -10.59
CA GLU A 129 -24.47 14.35 -10.30
C GLU A 129 -24.26 14.69 -8.81
N TRP A 130 -23.52 13.85 -8.09
CA TRP A 130 -23.20 14.13 -6.69
C TRP A 130 -22.11 15.21 -6.59
N PRO A 131 -22.29 16.26 -5.77
CA PRO A 131 -21.32 17.36 -5.63
C PRO A 131 -20.08 16.99 -4.78
N VAL A 132 -19.69 15.71 -4.78
CA VAL A 132 -18.60 15.15 -3.98
C VAL A 132 -17.64 14.38 -4.87
N LEU A 133 -16.33 14.53 -4.62
CA LEU A 133 -15.29 13.74 -5.23
C LEU A 133 -14.44 13.05 -4.16
N LEU A 134 -14.07 11.81 -4.43
CA LEU A 134 -13.03 11.13 -3.67
C LEU A 134 -11.68 11.54 -4.24
N HIS A 135 -10.88 12.24 -3.43
CA HIS A 135 -9.48 12.51 -3.72
C HIS A 135 -8.58 11.49 -3.03
N TRP A 136 -7.28 11.56 -3.35
CA TRP A 136 -6.29 10.71 -2.71
C TRP A 136 -6.34 10.82 -1.18
N PHE A 137 -6.55 12.02 -0.62
CA PHE A 137 -6.52 12.31 0.81
C PHE A 137 -7.85 12.21 1.56
N GLY A 138 -8.96 11.96 0.87
CA GLY A 138 -10.29 11.96 1.48
C GLY A 138 -11.38 12.38 0.50
N PHE A 139 -12.62 12.38 0.98
CA PHE A 139 -13.73 13.02 0.29
C PHE A 139 -13.58 14.54 0.37
N HIS A 140 -13.77 15.20 -0.77
CA HIS A 140 -13.79 16.65 -0.87
C HIS A 140 -15.02 17.10 -1.66
N ASP A 141 -15.48 18.29 -1.31
CA ASP A 141 -16.61 18.91 -1.97
C ASP A 141 -16.20 19.74 -3.17
N LEU A 142 -17.07 19.75 -4.17
CA LEU A 142 -16.99 20.70 -5.28
C LEU A 142 -17.44 22.11 -4.85
N GLU A 143 -18.34 22.20 -3.87
CA GLU A 143 -18.83 23.44 -3.27
C GLU A 143 -18.61 23.37 -1.75
N ALA A 144 -18.08 24.42 -1.11
CA ALA A 144 -17.80 24.39 0.33
C ALA A 144 -19.02 23.89 1.14
N ASP A 145 -18.81 22.84 1.94
CA ASP A 145 -19.78 22.10 2.76
C ASP A 145 -20.76 21.17 2.02
N ALA A 146 -20.55 20.82 0.75
CA ALA A 146 -21.47 19.92 0.05
C ALA A 146 -21.56 18.51 0.66
N PHE A 147 -20.53 17.99 1.34
CA PHE A 147 -20.46 16.62 1.85
C PHE A 147 -21.37 16.46 3.06
N ASP A 148 -21.31 17.44 3.95
CA ASP A 148 -22.15 17.49 5.14
C ASP A 148 -23.59 17.86 4.79
N LYS A 149 -23.79 18.56 3.65
CA LYS A 149 -25.10 18.92 3.11
C LYS A 149 -25.64 17.92 2.07
N LEU A 150 -24.94 16.81 1.80
CA LEU A 150 -25.41 15.79 0.87
C LEU A 150 -26.79 15.27 1.32
N PRO A 151 -27.77 15.16 0.40
CA PRO A 151 -29.03 14.51 0.70
C PRO A 151 -28.77 13.14 1.36
N PRO A 152 -29.53 12.76 2.40
CA PRO A 152 -29.32 11.50 3.11
C PRO A 152 -29.30 10.27 2.18
N GLU A 153 -30.06 10.33 1.09
CA GLU A 153 -30.10 9.29 0.05
C GLU A 153 -28.79 9.20 -0.74
N ALA A 154 -28.26 10.34 -1.19
CA ALA A 154 -26.97 10.41 -1.88
C ALA A 154 -25.83 9.92 -0.99
N ARG A 155 -25.84 10.30 0.30
CA ARG A 155 -24.85 9.83 1.28
C ARG A 155 -24.92 8.32 1.48
N ARG A 156 -26.12 7.73 1.56
CA ARG A 156 -26.29 6.26 1.64
C ARG A 156 -25.85 5.56 0.36
N ALA A 157 -26.17 6.12 -0.80
CA ALA A 157 -25.75 5.58 -2.10
C ALA A 157 -24.23 5.60 -2.26
N LEU A 158 -23.57 6.67 -1.80
CA LEU A 158 -22.10 6.78 -1.77
C LEU A 158 -21.48 5.75 -0.83
N ASP A 159 -21.97 5.62 0.41
CA ASP A 159 -21.52 4.60 1.37
C ASP A 159 -21.68 3.20 0.78
N GLN A 160 -22.84 2.88 0.20
CA GLN A 160 -23.10 1.59 -0.42
C GLN A 160 -22.18 1.33 -1.63
N THR A 161 -21.91 2.36 -2.44
CA THR A 161 -20.98 2.27 -3.58
C THR A 161 -19.58 1.94 -3.12
N LEU A 162 -19.07 2.67 -2.12
CA LEU A 162 -17.75 2.41 -1.55
C LEU A 162 -17.70 1.00 -0.95
N ARG A 163 -18.67 0.61 -0.12
CA ARG A 163 -18.76 -0.73 0.47
C ARG A 163 -18.73 -1.83 -0.59
N ASN A 164 -19.54 -1.71 -1.64
CA ASN A 164 -19.61 -2.71 -2.71
C ASN A 164 -18.27 -2.86 -3.45
N LEU A 165 -17.53 -1.76 -3.64
CA LEU A 165 -16.19 -1.81 -4.24
C LEU A 165 -15.18 -2.46 -3.30
N LEU A 166 -15.23 -2.15 -2.00
CA LEU A 166 -14.25 -2.61 -1.02
C LEU A 166 -14.47 -4.06 -0.57
N ARG A 167 -15.70 -4.59 -0.61
CA ARG A 167 -16.05 -5.98 -0.22
C ARG A 167 -15.26 -7.08 -0.94
N ARG A 168 -14.67 -6.77 -2.10
CA ARG A 168 -13.79 -7.71 -2.84
C ARG A 168 -12.41 -7.87 -2.19
N PHE A 169 -12.07 -6.98 -1.26
CA PHE A 169 -10.75 -6.86 -0.67
C PHE A 169 -10.77 -7.01 0.86
N VAL A 170 -11.85 -6.54 1.50
CA VAL A 170 -11.99 -6.51 2.97
C VAL A 170 -13.34 -7.07 3.39
N SER A 171 -13.42 -7.58 4.63
CA SER A 171 -14.68 -8.05 5.21
C SER A 171 -15.61 -6.90 5.60
N ASP A 172 -16.90 -7.18 5.72
CA ASP A 172 -17.89 -6.21 6.20
C ASP A 172 -17.59 -5.76 7.64
N GLU A 173 -17.07 -6.67 8.48
CA GLU A 173 -16.62 -6.35 9.84
C GLU A 173 -15.49 -5.31 9.83
N TRP A 174 -14.53 -5.44 8.91
CA TRP A 174 -13.42 -4.50 8.76
C TRP A 174 -13.93 -3.09 8.41
N ILE A 175 -14.97 -2.99 7.58
CA ILE A 175 -15.60 -1.72 7.20
C ILE A 175 -16.40 -1.16 8.38
N ALA A 176 -17.24 -1.98 9.00
CA ALA A 176 -18.08 -1.59 10.14
C ALA A 176 -17.25 -1.00 11.29
N ALA A 177 -16.14 -1.66 11.66
CA ALA A 177 -15.24 -1.20 12.72
C ALA A 177 -14.58 0.17 12.46
N ARG A 178 -14.60 0.67 11.22
CA ARG A 178 -14.05 1.99 10.84
C ARG A 178 -15.13 3.05 10.68
N LEU A 179 -16.36 2.63 10.43
CA LEU A 179 -17.52 3.51 10.38
C LEU A 179 -18.07 3.81 11.78
N SER A 180 -17.98 2.86 12.72
CA SER A 180 -18.34 3.09 14.12
C SER A 180 -17.45 4.16 14.75
N ARG A 181 -18.06 5.18 15.36
CA ARG A 181 -17.35 6.04 16.33
C ARG A 181 -16.82 5.16 17.46
N PRO A 182 -15.61 5.43 17.99
CA PRO A 182 -15.21 4.83 19.26
C PRO A 182 -16.31 5.14 20.28
N VAL A 183 -16.78 4.11 21.00
CA VAL A 183 -17.59 4.34 22.20
C VAL A 183 -16.60 4.81 23.25
N ASP A 184 -16.76 6.05 23.71
CA ASP A 184 -15.97 6.63 24.81
C ASP A 184 -16.17 5.86 26.12
#